data_AF-A0A427XE26-F1
#
_entry.id   AF-A0A427XE26-F1
#
_cell.length_a   1.000
_cell.length_b   1.000
_cell.length_c   1.000
_cell.angle_alpha   90.00
_cell.angle_beta   90.00
_cell.angle_gamma   90.00
#
_symmetry.space_group_name_H-M   'P 1'
#
loop_
_entity.id
_entity.type
_entity.pdbx_description
1 polymer ?
#
loop_
_entity_poly.entity_id
_entity_poly.type
_entity_poly.pdbx_seq_one_letter_code
_entity_poly.pdbx_strand_id
1 'polypeptide(L)'
;MSSKKVKSNFLTTKWTEAPVPFADKAPIKTMLGTEETTFKGDEWEGVAHGEYVMSMTTDPAKWHFAGHLIFNGSLAGKKGAMVMDAKGTYDNGKVAGTWVILTETATGELKGAKGTGSYVVEKTGSGEQTQCEMNVEF
;
A
#
# COMPACT_ATOMS: atom_id res chain seq x y z
N MET A 1 4.07 9.44 -23.87
CA MET A 1 2.92 9.36 -22.95
C MET A 1 3.14 10.41 -21.88
N SER A 2 2.09 11.09 -21.41
CA SER A 2 2.22 12.10 -20.35
C SER A 2 1.87 11.46 -19.01
N SER A 3 2.79 11.54 -18.05
CA SER A 3 2.52 11.17 -16.65
C SER A 3 1.56 12.17 -16.01
N LYS A 4 0.71 11.69 -15.12
CA LYS A 4 -0.21 12.50 -14.29
C LYS A 4 -0.01 12.16 -12.83
N LYS A 5 0.18 13.19 -12.00
CA LYS A 5 0.15 13.05 -10.54
C LYS A 5 -1.28 13.12 -10.03
N VAL A 6 -1.71 12.11 -9.29
CA VAL A 6 -3.03 11.99 -8.67
C VAL A 6 -2.87 11.88 -7.16
N LYS A 7 -3.80 12.45 -6.38
CA LYS A 7 -3.79 12.41 -4.91
C LYS A 7 -5.05 11.75 -4.38
N SER A 8 -4.94 11.12 -3.22
CA SER A 8 -6.06 10.58 -2.46
C SER A 8 -5.77 10.65 -0.96
N ASN A 9 -6.81 10.47 -0.14
CA ASN A 9 -6.66 10.11 1.25
C ASN A 9 -6.99 8.63 1.39
N PHE A 10 -6.03 7.83 1.86
CA PHE A 10 -6.31 6.44 2.20
C PHE A 10 -6.59 6.30 3.70
N LEU A 11 -7.45 5.35 4.03
CA LEU A 11 -7.80 5.00 5.40
C LEU A 11 -7.76 3.48 5.53
N THR A 12 -6.91 2.97 6.41
CA THR A 12 -6.94 1.59 6.87
C THR A 12 -8.18 1.36 7.72
N THR A 13 -9.16 0.62 7.20
CA THR A 13 -10.42 0.31 7.89
C THR A 13 -10.31 -0.93 8.76
N LYS A 14 -9.39 -1.83 8.43
CA LYS A 14 -9.10 -3.03 9.21
C LYS A 14 -7.65 -3.44 9.05
N TRP A 15 -7.07 -3.91 10.16
CA TRP A 15 -5.70 -4.40 10.23
C TRP A 15 -5.65 -5.65 11.11
N THR A 16 -5.01 -6.71 10.63
CA THR A 16 -4.76 -7.92 11.41
C THR A 16 -3.35 -8.42 11.18
N GLU A 17 -2.75 -9.00 12.22
CA GLU A 17 -1.42 -9.60 12.14
C GLU A 17 -1.44 -11.08 12.54
N ALA A 18 -0.64 -11.89 11.87
CA ALA A 18 -0.42 -13.29 12.19
C ALA A 18 1.08 -13.61 12.12
N PRO A 19 1.60 -14.58 12.89
CA PRO A 19 2.99 -15.03 12.70
C PRO A 19 3.16 -15.68 11.31
N VAL A 20 4.34 -15.52 10.71
CA VAL A 20 4.72 -16.33 9.53
C VAL A 20 4.83 -17.81 9.92
N PRO A 21 4.72 -18.76 8.97
CA PRO A 21 5.25 -20.10 9.18
C PRO A 21 6.70 -20.01 9.69
N PHE A 22 7.14 -20.92 10.56
CA PHE A 22 8.50 -20.94 11.13
C PHE A 22 8.96 -19.66 11.86
N ALA A 23 8.04 -18.82 12.36
CA ALA A 23 8.40 -17.61 13.12
C ALA A 23 9.32 -17.88 14.33
N ASP A 24 9.24 -19.07 14.92
CA ASP A 24 10.10 -19.55 16.01
C ASP A 24 11.57 -19.76 15.60
N LYS A 25 11.82 -19.92 14.29
CA LYS A 25 13.14 -20.12 13.68
C LYS A 25 13.65 -18.89 12.94
N ALA A 26 12.82 -17.85 12.83
CA ALA A 26 13.19 -16.64 12.11
C ALA A 26 14.32 -15.90 12.85
N PRO A 27 15.31 -15.32 12.13
CA PRO A 27 16.42 -14.60 12.75
C PRO A 27 15.99 -13.28 13.41
N ILE A 28 14.83 -12.77 13.04
CA ILE A 28 14.17 -11.59 13.60
C ILE A 28 12.67 -11.88 13.70
N LYS A 29 11.93 -11.09 14.50
CA LYS A 29 10.48 -11.21 14.54
C LYS A 29 9.93 -10.88 13.14
N THR A 30 9.13 -11.80 12.60
CA THR A 30 8.46 -11.63 11.30
C THR A 30 6.99 -11.97 11.44
N MET A 31 6.14 -11.11 10.88
CA MET A 31 4.68 -11.24 10.90
C MET A 31 4.12 -11.12 9.48
N LEU A 32 2.94 -11.68 9.26
CA LEU A 32 2.06 -11.39 8.15
C LEU A 32 1.07 -10.31 8.59
N GLY A 33 0.99 -9.22 7.83
CA GLY A 33 -0.01 -8.17 8.00
C GLY A 33 -1.06 -8.25 6.90
N THR A 34 -2.33 -8.13 7.28
CA THR A 34 -3.46 -8.02 6.34
C THR A 34 -4.18 -6.71 6.57
N GLU A 35 -4.42 -5.97 5.49
CA GLU A 35 -5.00 -4.64 5.50
C GLU A 35 -6.24 -4.56 4.61
N GLU A 36 -7.29 -3.89 5.10
CA GLU A 36 -8.36 -3.38 4.25
C GLU A 36 -8.29 -1.85 4.24
N THR A 37 -8.32 -1.27 3.04
CA THR A 37 -8.08 0.16 2.83
C THR A 37 -9.17 0.77 1.96
N THR A 38 -9.57 2.00 2.28
CA THR A 38 -10.41 2.83 1.39
C THR A 38 -9.61 4.03 0.91
N PHE A 39 -9.79 4.41 -0.36
CA PHE A 39 -9.20 5.61 -0.98
C PHE A 39 -10.33 6.60 -1.27
N LYS A 40 -10.15 7.86 -0.88
CA LYS A 40 -11.10 8.95 -1.10
C LYS A 40 -10.39 10.20 -1.62
N GLY A 41 -10.58 10.46 -2.90
CA GLY A 41 -10.14 11.66 -3.60
C GLY A 41 -10.84 11.76 -4.96
N ASP A 42 -10.93 12.96 -5.52
CA ASP A 42 -11.71 13.23 -6.74
C ASP A 42 -11.28 12.40 -7.95
N GLU A 43 -9.98 12.10 -8.03
CA GLU A 43 -9.37 11.39 -9.14
C GLU A 43 -8.81 10.02 -8.73
N TRP A 44 -8.89 9.65 -7.45
CA TRP A 44 -8.46 8.35 -6.96
C TRP A 44 -9.35 7.91 -5.80
N GLU A 45 -10.27 7.00 -6.11
CA GLU A 45 -11.29 6.49 -5.19
C GLU A 45 -11.41 4.98 -5.36
N GLY A 46 -11.57 4.25 -4.26
CA GLY A 46 -11.78 2.80 -4.33
C GLY A 46 -11.51 2.10 -3.02
N VAL A 47 -11.41 0.77 -3.08
CA VAL A 47 -11.05 -0.07 -1.95
C VAL A 47 -9.87 -0.95 -2.32
N ALA A 48 -9.13 -1.41 -1.32
CA ALA A 48 -8.05 -2.35 -1.52
C ALA A 48 -7.91 -3.35 -0.38
N HIS A 49 -7.34 -4.50 -0.73
CA HIS A 49 -6.92 -5.55 0.19
C HIS A 49 -5.42 -5.74 0.09
N GLY A 50 -4.70 -5.57 1.19
CA GLY A 50 -3.25 -5.68 1.27
C GLY A 50 -2.83 -6.91 2.07
N GLU A 51 -1.79 -7.59 1.60
CA GLU A 51 -1.07 -8.62 2.37
C GLU A 51 0.42 -8.33 2.34
N TYR A 52 1.05 -8.36 3.50
CA TYR A 52 2.45 -7.95 3.69
C TYR A 52 3.21 -8.93 4.58
N VAL A 53 4.48 -9.16 4.28
CA VAL A 53 5.45 -9.72 5.21
C VAL A 53 6.15 -8.56 5.90
N MET A 54 6.07 -8.51 7.23
CA MET A 54 6.66 -7.49 8.08
C MET A 54 7.84 -8.09 8.84
N SER A 55 9.02 -7.48 8.69
CA SER A 55 10.24 -7.92 9.37
C SER A 55 10.73 -6.82 10.29
N MET A 56 10.76 -7.11 11.58
CA MET A 56 11.33 -6.20 12.58
C MET A 56 12.86 -6.22 12.49
N THR A 57 13.48 -5.17 13.00
CA THR A 57 14.94 -5.13 13.16
C THR A 57 15.34 -5.40 14.61
N THR A 58 16.65 -5.39 14.89
CA THR A 58 17.15 -5.42 16.28
C THR A 58 16.81 -4.15 17.06
N ASP A 59 16.50 -3.06 16.35
CA ASP A 59 15.91 -1.85 16.93
C ASP A 59 14.37 -1.98 16.89
N PRO A 60 13.70 -2.04 18.05
CA PRO A 60 12.24 -2.18 18.09
C PRO A 60 11.49 -0.97 17.50
N ALA A 61 12.16 0.18 17.35
CA ALA A 61 11.61 1.35 16.70
C ALA A 61 11.73 1.31 15.16
N LYS A 62 12.21 0.21 14.58
CA LYS A 62 12.39 0.04 13.13
C LYS A 62 11.91 -1.31 12.63
N TRP A 63 11.14 -1.28 11.55
CA TRP A 63 10.69 -2.48 10.84
C TRP A 63 10.46 -2.19 9.36
N HIS A 64 10.47 -3.25 8.56
CA HIS A 64 10.25 -3.20 7.12
C HIS A 64 9.03 -4.02 6.76
N PHE A 65 8.35 -3.67 5.67
CA PHE A 65 7.29 -4.49 5.11
C PHE A 65 7.38 -4.52 3.58
N ALA A 66 6.95 -5.64 3.01
CA ALA A 66 6.78 -5.80 1.58
C ALA A 66 5.62 -6.74 1.28
N GLY A 67 4.91 -6.52 0.17
CA GLY A 67 3.79 -7.35 -0.22
C GLY A 67 3.00 -6.77 -1.39
N HIS A 68 1.73 -7.10 -1.48
CA HIS A 68 0.86 -6.63 -2.56
C HIS A 68 -0.40 -5.97 -2.03
N LEU A 69 -0.87 -4.97 -2.77
CA LEU A 69 -2.14 -4.29 -2.55
C LEU A 69 -3.03 -4.48 -3.78
N ILE A 70 -4.14 -5.19 -3.60
CA ILE A 70 -5.13 -5.48 -4.65
C ILE A 70 -6.19 -4.39 -4.61
N PHE A 71 -6.20 -3.50 -5.59
CA PHE A 71 -7.08 -2.35 -5.66
C PHE A 71 -8.24 -2.57 -6.65
N ASN A 72 -9.42 -2.06 -6.30
CA ASN A 72 -10.57 -1.96 -7.18
C ASN A 72 -11.24 -0.58 -7.02
N GLY A 73 -11.35 0.17 -8.12
CA GLY A 73 -11.89 1.52 -8.08
C GLY A 73 -11.63 2.35 -9.34
N SER A 74 -11.38 3.64 -9.14
CA SER A 74 -11.11 4.63 -10.18
C SER A 74 -9.78 5.34 -9.90
N LEU A 75 -8.96 5.52 -10.95
CA LEU A 75 -7.72 6.29 -10.91
C LEU A 75 -7.62 7.16 -12.16
N ALA A 76 -7.37 8.46 -11.99
CA ALA A 76 -7.37 9.47 -13.06
C ALA A 76 -8.64 9.42 -13.94
N GLY A 77 -9.80 9.11 -13.34
CA GLY A 77 -11.09 8.99 -14.04
C GLY A 77 -11.30 7.67 -14.79
N LYS A 78 -10.37 6.73 -14.72
CA LYS A 78 -10.46 5.40 -15.36
C LYS A 78 -10.81 4.34 -14.33
N LYS A 79 -11.80 3.50 -14.63
CA LYS A 79 -12.29 2.45 -13.73
C LYS A 79 -11.69 1.08 -14.02
N GLY A 80 -11.35 0.35 -12.95
CA GLY A 80 -10.87 -1.01 -13.04
C GLY A 80 -10.26 -1.49 -11.73
N ALA A 81 -9.63 -2.66 -11.82
CA ALA A 81 -8.82 -3.23 -10.74
C ALA A 81 -7.36 -3.39 -11.19
N MET A 82 -6.44 -3.38 -10.24
CA MET A 82 -5.00 -3.60 -10.46
C MET A 82 -4.34 -4.09 -9.17
N VAL A 83 -3.17 -4.71 -9.29
CA VAL A 83 -2.30 -5.05 -8.16
C VAL A 83 -1.13 -4.07 -8.13
N MET A 84 -0.75 -3.66 -6.93
CA MET A 84 0.44 -2.86 -6.67
C MET A 84 1.43 -3.64 -5.80
N ASP A 85 2.71 -3.68 -6.19
CA ASP A 85 3.81 -4.06 -5.30
C ASP A 85 3.98 -2.96 -4.27
N ALA A 86 3.96 -3.33 -3.00
CA ALA A 86 4.03 -2.44 -1.87
C ALA A 86 5.31 -2.72 -1.08
N LYS A 87 6.05 -1.66 -0.75
CA LYS A 87 7.23 -1.71 0.11
C LYS A 87 7.24 -0.52 1.04
N GLY A 88 7.70 -0.71 2.26
CA GLY A 88 7.93 0.42 3.14
C GLY A 88 8.70 0.11 4.40
N THR A 89 8.87 1.16 5.18
CA THR A 89 9.63 1.16 6.41
C THR A 89 8.87 1.90 7.49
N TYR A 90 9.01 1.43 8.71
CA TYR A 90 8.74 2.20 9.90
C TYR A 90 10.05 2.61 10.55
N ASP A 91 10.14 3.87 10.93
CA ASP A 91 11.25 4.43 11.71
C ASP A 91 10.69 5.43 12.71
N ASN A 92 10.83 5.14 14.00
CA ASN A 92 10.51 6.07 15.10
C ASN A 92 9.12 6.73 15.00
N GLY A 93 8.07 5.93 14.82
CA GLY A 93 6.69 6.42 14.78
C GLY A 93 6.18 6.83 13.38
N LYS A 94 7.07 6.86 12.39
CA LYS A 94 6.75 7.23 11.01
C LYS A 94 6.75 6.01 10.11
N VAL A 95 5.65 5.79 9.37
CA VAL A 95 5.60 4.82 8.26
C VAL A 95 5.77 5.55 6.95
N ALA A 96 6.71 5.11 6.12
CA ALA A 96 6.84 5.55 4.74
C ALA A 96 6.65 4.33 3.82
N GLY A 97 5.72 4.44 2.88
CA GLY A 97 5.42 3.37 1.94
C GLY A 97 5.47 3.86 0.50
N THR A 98 5.75 2.91 -0.39
CA THR A 98 5.77 3.09 -1.84
C THR A 98 4.99 1.98 -2.51
N TRP A 99 4.38 2.32 -3.64
CA TRP A 99 3.64 1.40 -4.49
C TRP A 99 4.18 1.44 -5.92
N VAL A 100 4.16 0.31 -6.59
CA VAL A 100 4.42 0.21 -8.04
C VAL A 100 3.29 -0.60 -8.67
N ILE A 101 2.61 -0.05 -9.68
CA ILE A 101 1.56 -0.78 -10.40
C ILE A 101 2.20 -1.97 -11.14
N LEU A 102 1.68 -3.17 -10.92
CA LEU A 102 1.99 -4.35 -11.73
C LEU A 102 1.15 -4.28 -13.01
N THR A 103 1.70 -3.69 -14.06
CA THR A 103 0.97 -3.27 -15.27
C THR A 103 0.12 -4.36 -15.91
N GLU A 104 0.62 -5.59 -15.92
CA GLU A 104 -0.06 -6.77 -16.49
C GLU A 104 -1.30 -7.20 -15.72
N THR A 105 -1.45 -6.75 -14.47
CA THR A 105 -2.59 -7.10 -13.60
C THR A 105 -3.78 -6.16 -13.76
N ALA A 106 -3.58 -5.03 -14.43
CA ALA A 106 -4.61 -4.00 -14.54
C ALA A 106 -5.74 -4.43 -15.49
N THR A 107 -6.97 -4.10 -15.11
CA THR A 107 -8.21 -4.50 -15.79
C THR A 107 -9.07 -3.29 -16.15
N GLY A 108 -10.15 -3.51 -16.93
CA GLY A 108 -11.05 -2.43 -17.34
C GLY A 108 -10.32 -1.33 -18.11
N GLU A 109 -10.57 -0.08 -17.73
CA GLU A 109 -9.95 1.12 -18.32
C GLU A 109 -8.56 1.41 -17.75
N LEU A 110 -8.12 0.67 -16.72
CA LEU A 110 -6.78 0.73 -16.15
C LEU A 110 -5.78 -0.17 -16.89
N LYS A 111 -6.22 -0.98 -17.88
CA LYS A 111 -5.31 -1.81 -18.69
C LYS A 111 -4.17 -0.96 -19.26
N GLY A 112 -2.94 -1.44 -19.07
CA GLY A 112 -1.74 -0.72 -19.51
C GLY A 112 -1.22 0.33 -18.53
N ALA A 113 -1.91 0.58 -17.42
CA ALA A 113 -1.48 1.53 -16.40
C ALA A 113 -0.08 1.20 -15.87
N LYS A 114 0.74 2.23 -15.78
CA LYS A 114 2.07 2.21 -15.19
C LYS A 114 2.15 3.34 -14.19
N GLY A 115 2.73 3.10 -13.03
CA GLY A 115 2.84 4.18 -12.07
C GLY A 115 3.53 3.80 -10.79
N THR A 116 3.94 4.83 -10.07
CA THR A 116 4.52 4.71 -8.73
C THR A 116 3.78 5.63 -7.78
N GLY A 117 3.47 5.11 -6.60
CA GLY A 117 2.80 5.84 -5.53
C GLY A 117 3.63 5.89 -4.26
N SER A 118 3.26 6.81 -3.38
CA SER A 118 3.89 6.95 -2.07
C SER A 118 2.94 7.56 -1.04
N TYR A 119 3.25 7.31 0.23
CA TYR A 119 2.58 7.91 1.36
C TYR A 119 3.51 7.99 2.57
N VAL A 120 3.14 8.86 3.51
CA VAL A 120 3.80 8.98 4.81
C VAL A 120 2.75 9.10 5.90
N VAL A 121 2.83 8.24 6.91
CA VAL A 121 2.03 8.29 8.13
C VAL A 121 2.94 8.79 9.26
N GLU A 122 2.65 9.95 9.84
CA GLU A 122 3.42 10.52 10.96
C GLU A 122 2.91 10.08 12.34
N LYS A 123 1.68 9.54 12.41
CA LYS A 123 1.08 8.98 13.63
C LYS A 123 0.45 7.63 13.31
N THR A 124 1.06 6.56 13.81
CA THR A 124 0.52 5.22 13.62
C THR A 124 -0.69 4.99 14.54
N GLY A 125 -1.87 4.80 13.96
CA GLY A 125 -3.11 4.47 14.67
C GLY A 125 -4.24 4.17 13.68
N SER A 126 -5.14 3.24 14.02
CA SER A 126 -6.32 2.95 13.19
C SER A 126 -7.27 4.14 13.18
N GLY A 127 -7.80 4.53 12.01
CA GLY A 127 -8.82 5.57 11.90
C GLY A 127 -8.34 6.92 11.37
N GLU A 128 -7.02 7.14 11.26
CA GLU A 128 -6.48 8.37 10.68
C GLU A 128 -6.39 8.28 9.15
N GLN A 129 -6.89 9.31 8.46
CA GLN A 129 -6.71 9.44 7.01
C GLN A 129 -5.29 9.88 6.71
N THR A 130 -4.65 9.21 5.76
CA THR A 130 -3.30 9.54 5.32
C THR A 130 -3.34 9.99 3.86
N GLN A 131 -2.72 11.14 3.59
CA GLN A 131 -2.56 11.61 2.22
C GLN A 131 -1.56 10.70 1.48
N CYS A 132 -1.92 10.35 0.25
CA CYS A 132 -1.06 9.61 -0.66
C CYS A 132 -1.11 10.23 -2.06
N GLU A 133 -0.09 9.91 -2.86
CA GLU A 133 -0.02 10.32 -4.24
C GLU A 133 0.46 9.20 -5.14
N MET A 134 0.09 9.29 -6.43
CA MET A 134 0.54 8.37 -7.47
C MET A 134 0.86 9.14 -8.75
N ASN A 135 2.03 8.88 -9.34
CA ASN A 135 2.34 9.29 -10.70
C ASN A 135 1.96 8.13 -11.62
N VAL A 136 1.00 8.35 -12.52
CA VAL A 136 0.44 7.30 -13.38
C VAL A 136 0.46 7.70 -14.86
N GLU A 137 0.67 6.71 -15.71
CA GLU A 137 0.64 6.75 -17.18
C GLU A 137 -0.28 5.64 -17.69
N PHE A 138 -0.94 5.88 -18.82
CA PHE A 138 -1.82 4.94 -19.52
C PHE A 138 -1.44 4.85 -21.00
#